data_AF-A0A1Q4ZNT6-F1
#
_entry.id   AF-A0A1Q4ZNT6-F1
#
_cell.length_a   1.000
_cell.length_b   1.000
_cell.length_c   1.000
_cell.angle_alpha   90.00
_cell.angle_beta   90.00
_cell.angle_gamma   90.00
#
_symmetry.space_group_name_H-M   'P 1'
#
loop_
_entity.id
_entity.type
_entity.pdbx_description
1 polymer ?
#
loop_
_entity_poly.entity_id
_entity_poly.type
_entity_poly.pdbx_seq_one_letter_code
_entity_poly.pdbx_strand_id
1 'polypeptide(L)'
;MKIEISPPLTDPELNALFAAAWPGHRPTEFGPVLARSLLWLAARRDGPSEERGDGPVAGQGDGSGEGPGYGNGEGPGYGNGEGPGHGSGEGEGDERGEGPGGGRLVGYVNVVGDGGVHAFVLDTTVHPDEQRRGLGRRLVTTAAEQARARGARWLHVDYEPALGGFYAGCGFRPTAAGLMALD
;
A
#
# COMPACT_ATOMS: atom_id res chain seq x y z
N MET A 1 5.18 -16.41 -1.09
CA MET A 1 4.54 -15.50 -0.12
C MET A 1 5.51 -15.21 1.02
N LYS A 2 6.12 -14.03 0.99
CA LYS A 2 7.17 -13.59 1.91
C LYS A 2 6.64 -12.43 2.75
N ILE A 3 6.95 -12.39 4.05
CA ILE A 3 6.69 -11.22 4.91
C ILE A 3 8.05 -10.59 5.22
N GLU A 4 8.16 -9.29 4.97
CA GLU A 4 9.38 -8.51 5.13
C GLU A 4 9.16 -7.42 6.17
N ILE A 5 10.18 -7.15 6.98
CA ILE A 5 10.14 -6.15 8.05
C ILE A 5 10.78 -4.87 7.55
N SER A 6 9.99 -3.80 7.53
CA SER A 6 10.38 -2.47 7.06
C SER A 6 11.14 -2.46 5.72
N PRO A 7 10.69 -3.20 4.68
CA PRO A 7 11.32 -3.09 3.38
C PRO A 7 11.02 -1.70 2.78
N PRO A 8 11.84 -1.22 1.83
CA PRO A 8 11.47 -0.10 0.98
C PRO A 8 10.09 -0.35 0.33
N LEU A 9 9.21 0.64 0.44
CA LEU A 9 7.90 0.68 -0.19
C LEU A 9 7.73 2.03 -0.85
N THR A 10 7.10 2.03 -2.02
CA THR A 10 6.78 3.25 -2.75
C THR A 10 5.32 3.65 -2.54
N ASP A 11 5.02 4.94 -2.70
CA ASP A 11 3.63 5.43 -2.62
C ASP A 11 2.71 4.74 -3.64
N PRO A 12 3.10 4.51 -4.91
CA PRO A 12 2.25 3.77 -5.86
C PRO A 12 1.88 2.36 -5.38
N GLU A 13 2.82 1.61 -4.79
CA GLU A 13 2.55 0.24 -4.31
C GLU A 13 1.54 0.21 -3.16
N LEU A 14 1.72 1.11 -2.19
CA LEU A 14 0.82 1.21 -1.05
C LEU A 14 -0.56 1.72 -1.49
N ASN A 15 -0.60 2.75 -2.36
CA ASN A 15 -1.85 3.24 -2.90
C ASN A 15 -2.60 2.15 -3.70
N ALA A 16 -1.91 1.32 -4.47
CA ALA A 16 -2.54 0.21 -5.19
C ALA A 16 -3.14 -0.84 -4.22
N LEU A 17 -2.41 -1.22 -3.17
CA LEU A 17 -2.91 -2.16 -2.16
C LEU A 17 -4.14 -1.59 -1.42
N PHE A 18 -4.07 -0.33 -0.99
CA PHE A 18 -5.15 0.31 -0.25
C PHE A 18 -6.38 0.54 -1.14
N ALA A 19 -6.20 1.00 -2.38
CA ALA A 19 -7.30 1.15 -3.33
C ALA A 19 -8.04 -0.18 -3.59
N ALA A 20 -7.32 -1.30 -3.64
CA ALA A 20 -7.93 -2.62 -3.81
C ALA A 20 -8.72 -3.08 -2.58
N ALA A 21 -8.31 -2.68 -1.37
CA ALA A 21 -8.87 -3.23 -0.13
C ALA A 21 -9.86 -2.29 0.58
N TRP A 22 -9.73 -0.98 0.41
CA TRP A 22 -10.43 0.04 1.19
C TRP A 22 -11.32 0.88 0.27
N PRO A 23 -12.66 0.71 0.32
CA PRO A 23 -13.57 1.55 -0.46
C PRO A 23 -13.37 3.03 -0.15
N GLY A 24 -13.13 3.83 -1.20
CA GLY A 24 -12.93 5.27 -1.05
C GLY A 24 -11.51 5.70 -0.66
N HIS A 25 -10.53 4.80 -0.72
CA HIS A 25 -9.11 5.18 -0.61
C HIS A 25 -8.78 6.33 -1.56
N ARG A 26 -8.03 7.31 -1.06
CA ARG A 26 -7.53 8.44 -1.85
C ARG A 26 -6.01 8.35 -1.94
N PRO A 27 -5.41 8.75 -3.08
CA PRO A 27 -3.97 8.83 -3.21
C PRO A 27 -3.34 9.54 -2.01
N THR A 28 -2.39 8.87 -1.37
CA THR A 28 -1.76 9.28 -0.12
C THR A 28 -0.24 9.21 -0.27
N GLU A 29 0.46 10.16 0.32
CA GLU A 29 1.92 10.12 0.46
C GLU A 29 2.28 9.34 1.73
N PHE A 30 2.81 8.13 1.57
CA PHE A 30 3.16 7.25 2.69
C PHE A 30 4.57 7.52 3.22
N GLY A 31 5.45 8.16 2.46
CA GLY A 31 6.79 8.54 2.90
C GLY A 31 6.83 9.18 4.30
N PRO A 32 6.05 10.24 4.59
CA PRO A 32 5.99 10.87 5.91
C PRO A 32 5.43 9.96 7.02
N VAL A 33 4.57 8.99 6.68
CA VAL A 33 3.99 8.01 7.60
C VAL A 33 5.06 6.98 7.98
N LEU A 34 5.70 6.35 6.98
CA LEU A 34 6.73 5.35 7.18
C LEU A 34 7.92 5.93 7.98
N ALA A 35 8.30 7.19 7.73
CA ALA A 35 9.36 7.87 8.46
C ALA A 35 9.09 8.03 9.98
N ARG A 36 7.83 7.97 10.42
CA ARG A 36 7.42 8.08 11.83
C ARG A 36 7.05 6.74 12.47
N SER A 37 7.11 5.68 11.68
CA SER A 37 6.68 4.35 12.11
C SER A 37 7.79 3.66 12.90
N LEU A 38 7.42 2.92 13.93
CA LEU A 38 8.33 2.04 14.66
C LEU A 38 8.81 0.89 13.76
N LEU A 39 7.87 0.33 12.98
CA LEU A 39 8.12 -0.62 11.91
C LEU A 39 6.89 -0.69 10.99
N TRP A 40 7.04 -1.34 9.85
CA TRP A 40 5.91 -1.82 9.05
C TRP A 40 6.24 -3.22 8.55
N LEU A 41 5.22 -3.99 8.17
CA LEU A 41 5.43 -5.26 7.47
C LEU A 41 4.82 -5.18 6.09
N ALA A 42 5.50 -5.77 5.11
CA ALA A 42 4.99 -5.98 3.78
C ALA A 42 4.89 -7.48 3.51
N ALA A 43 3.74 -7.94 3.05
CA ALA A 43 3.58 -9.27 2.49
C ALA A 43 3.64 -9.19 0.97
N ARG A 44 4.57 -9.91 0.35
CA ARG A 44 4.72 -10.00 -1.10
C ARG A 44 4.38 -11.37 -1.62
N ARG A 45 3.71 -11.39 -2.77
CA ARG A 45 3.47 -12.58 -3.56
C ARG A 45 4.32 -12.49 -4.82
N ASP A 46 5.18 -13.48 -4.99
CA ASP A 46 5.96 -13.65 -6.21
C ASP A 46 4.98 -13.71 -7.40
N GLY A 47 5.32 -13.03 -8.49
CA GLY A 47 4.61 -13.18 -9.75
C GLY A 47 4.68 -14.64 -10.24
N PRO A 48 3.83 -15.05 -11.19
CA PRO A 48 4.15 -16.26 -11.95
C PRO A 48 5.57 -16.09 -12.49
N SER A 49 6.45 -17.05 -12.21
CA SER A 49 7.77 -17.09 -12.84
C SER A 49 7.55 -17.00 -14.34
N GLU A 50 7.98 -15.92 -14.99
CA GLU A 50 8.14 -15.96 -16.44
C GLU A 50 9.15 -17.09 -16.71
N GLU A 51 8.65 -18.23 -17.22
CA GLU A 51 9.52 -19.11 -17.99
C GLU A 51 10.14 -18.22 -19.06
N ARG A 52 11.47 -18.11 -19.07
CA ARG A 52 12.21 -17.48 -20.16
C ARG A 52 11.81 -18.19 -21.45
N GLY A 53 10.83 -17.64 -22.15
CA GLY A 53 10.45 -18.08 -23.47
C GLY A 53 11.54 -17.67 -24.44
N ASP A 54 12.40 -18.61 -24.82
CA ASP A 54 13.19 -18.50 -26.05
C ASP A 54 12.23 -18.49 -27.24
N GLY A 55 11.83 -17.29 -27.68
CA GLY A 55 11.01 -17.09 -28.87
C GLY A 55 11.27 -15.70 -29.47
N PRO A 56 11.38 -15.57 -30.81
CA PRO A 56 11.81 -14.33 -31.43
C PRO A 56 10.67 -13.29 -31.37
N VAL A 57 10.94 -12.14 -30.77
CA VAL A 57 10.01 -11.00 -30.79
C VAL A 57 10.19 -10.27 -32.11
N ALA A 58 9.20 -10.40 -33.00
CA ALA A 58 8.99 -9.50 -34.13
C ALA A 58 7.75 -8.66 -33.85
N GLY A 59 7.92 -7.34 -33.84
CA GLY A 59 6.83 -6.37 -33.69
C GLY A 59 7.35 -4.95 -33.89
N GLN A 60 7.43 -4.52 -35.15
CA GLN A 60 7.60 -3.12 -35.54
C GLN A 60 6.30 -2.37 -35.30
N GLY A 61 6.39 -1.20 -34.65
CA GLY A 61 5.33 -0.21 -34.55
C GLY A 61 5.94 1.17 -34.66
N ASP A 62 5.60 1.85 -35.74
CA ASP A 62 6.03 3.18 -36.17
C ASP A 62 4.97 4.22 -35.80
N GLY A 63 5.36 5.23 -35.01
CA GLY A 63 4.47 6.33 -34.64
C GLY A 63 5.25 7.61 -34.33
N SER A 64 5.22 8.57 -35.26
CA SER A 64 5.82 9.90 -35.15
C SER A 64 4.82 10.94 -34.63
N GLY A 65 5.26 11.84 -33.74
CA GLY A 65 4.53 13.08 -33.40
C GLY A 65 5.45 14.12 -32.75
N GLU A 66 5.55 15.31 -33.37
CA GLU A 66 6.33 16.47 -32.90
C GLU A 66 5.52 17.32 -31.87
N GLY A 67 6.19 17.94 -30.89
CA GLY A 67 5.57 18.76 -29.80
C GLY A 67 5.23 20.21 -30.22
N PRO A 68 5.00 21.19 -29.30
CA PRO A 68 4.93 21.15 -27.82
C PRO A 68 3.60 21.71 -27.23
N GLY A 69 3.32 21.49 -25.93
CA GLY A 69 2.29 22.26 -25.22
C GLY A 69 2.00 21.86 -23.77
N TYR A 70 1.96 22.84 -22.87
CA TYR A 70 1.55 22.74 -21.46
C TYR A 70 0.21 23.45 -21.26
N GLY A 71 -0.71 22.87 -20.48
CA GLY A 71 -1.98 23.55 -20.18
C GLY A 71 -2.83 22.87 -19.11
N ASN A 72 -3.05 23.60 -18.01
CA ASN A 72 -4.22 23.47 -17.15
C ASN A 72 -5.26 24.49 -17.66
N GLY A 73 -6.45 24.03 -18.07
CA GLY A 73 -7.54 24.89 -18.53
C GLY A 73 -8.64 24.99 -17.48
N GLU A 74 -8.93 26.21 -17.02
CA GLU A 74 -10.00 26.52 -16.07
C GLU A 74 -11.19 27.21 -16.76
N GLY A 75 -12.39 26.82 -16.38
CA GLY A 75 -13.57 27.67 -16.38
C GLY A 75 -14.26 27.57 -15.00
N PRO A 76 -14.79 28.65 -14.40
CA PRO A 76 -14.37 30.04 -14.53
C PRO A 76 -13.13 30.35 -13.66
N GLY A 77 -12.10 30.96 -14.30
CA GLY A 77 -10.92 31.64 -13.71
C GLY A 77 -9.82 30.68 -13.27
N TYR A 78 -8.55 30.77 -13.69
CA TYR A 78 -7.68 31.60 -14.52
C TYR A 78 -6.83 30.70 -15.47
N GLY A 79 -7.18 30.55 -16.75
CA GLY A 79 -6.36 29.79 -17.73
C GLY A 79 -5.30 30.63 -18.47
N ASN A 80 -4.29 29.96 -19.05
CA ASN A 80 -3.50 30.43 -20.19
C ASN A 80 -3.17 29.22 -21.14
N GLY A 81 -3.74 29.16 -22.35
CA GLY A 81 -3.43 28.19 -23.45
C GLY A 81 -2.54 28.83 -24.57
N GLU A 82 -2.13 28.24 -25.72
CA GLU A 82 -2.54 27.08 -26.56
C GLU A 82 -1.42 26.67 -27.60
N GLY A 83 -1.50 25.46 -28.23
CA GLY A 83 -0.79 25.04 -29.47
C GLY A 83 -1.07 23.55 -29.89
N PRO A 84 -1.06 23.13 -31.18
CA PRO A 84 -1.68 21.86 -31.62
C PRO A 84 -0.74 20.66 -31.47
N GLY A 85 -1.22 19.62 -30.76
CA GLY A 85 -0.59 18.30 -30.73
C GLY A 85 -1.60 17.22 -31.05
N HIS A 86 -1.37 16.48 -32.14
CA HIS A 86 -2.13 15.28 -32.48
C HIS A 86 -1.44 14.09 -31.80
N GLY A 87 -2.02 13.59 -30.71
CA GLY A 87 -1.52 12.41 -30.01
C GLY A 87 -2.63 11.40 -29.83
N SER A 88 -2.79 10.47 -30.77
CA SER A 88 -3.54 9.24 -30.55
C SER A 88 -2.63 8.27 -29.78
N GLY A 89 -2.77 8.26 -28.46
CA GLY A 89 -2.14 7.26 -27.60
C GLY A 89 -3.22 6.37 -27.00
N GLU A 90 -3.36 5.15 -27.53
CA GLU A 90 -3.99 4.06 -26.78
C GLU A 90 -2.95 3.55 -25.79
N GLY A 91 -3.08 3.97 -24.53
CA GLY A 91 -2.29 3.45 -23.43
C GLY A 91 -3.09 2.40 -22.68
N GLU A 92 -2.94 1.12 -23.06
CA GLU A 92 -3.22 0.03 -22.12
C GLU A 92 -2.06 -0.02 -21.11
N GLY A 93 -2.18 0.77 -20.05
CA GLY A 93 -1.25 0.72 -18.92
C GLY A 93 -1.53 -0.51 -18.07
N ASP A 94 -0.95 -1.67 -18.44
CA ASP A 94 -0.83 -2.80 -17.51
C ASP A 94 0.34 -2.52 -16.55
N GLU A 95 0.18 -1.51 -15.68
CA GLU A 95 1.15 -1.21 -14.62
C GLU A 95 1.03 -2.24 -13.49
N ARG A 96 1.42 -3.48 -13.78
CA ARG A 96 1.70 -4.48 -12.75
C ARG A 96 3.00 -4.08 -12.07
N GLY A 97 2.91 -3.08 -11.19
CA GLY A 97 4.04 -2.50 -10.46
C GLY A 97 4.82 -3.54 -9.69
N GLU A 98 5.90 -4.03 -10.30
CA GLU A 98 7.00 -4.67 -9.58
C GLU A 98 7.78 -3.55 -8.88
N GLY A 99 7.39 -3.23 -7.65
CA GLY A 99 8.20 -2.34 -6.83
C GLY A 99 9.52 -3.00 -6.39
N PRO A 100 10.39 -2.25 -5.70
CA PRO A 100 11.79 -2.59 -5.43
C PRO A 100 12.03 -3.90 -4.64
N GLY A 101 10.98 -4.57 -4.16
CA GLY A 101 11.06 -5.83 -3.42
C GLY A 101 10.81 -7.10 -4.24
N GLY A 102 10.49 -6.99 -5.54
CA GLY A 102 10.12 -8.12 -6.39
C GLY A 102 8.74 -8.70 -6.02
N GLY A 103 7.87 -8.90 -7.01
CA GLY A 103 6.52 -9.40 -6.80
C GLY A 103 5.54 -8.39 -6.19
N ARG A 104 4.25 -8.73 -6.26
CA ARG A 104 3.14 -7.84 -5.91
C ARG A 104 2.96 -7.72 -4.40
N LEU A 105 2.81 -6.49 -3.91
CA LEU A 105 2.40 -6.21 -2.54
C LEU A 105 0.95 -6.67 -2.32
N VAL A 106 0.72 -7.52 -1.34
CA VAL A 106 -0.60 -8.11 -1.06
C VAL A 106 -1.03 -7.99 0.40
N GLY A 107 -0.17 -7.48 1.27
CA GLY A 107 -0.53 -7.18 2.64
C GLY A 107 0.42 -6.19 3.27
N TYR A 108 -0.11 -5.41 4.20
CA TYR A 108 0.59 -4.36 4.90
C TYR A 108 0.07 -4.25 6.34
N VAL A 109 0.95 -3.90 7.25
CA VAL A 109 0.55 -3.40 8.58
C VAL A 109 1.58 -2.38 9.03
N ASN A 110 1.09 -1.25 9.54
CA ASN A 110 1.91 -0.23 10.14
C ASN A 110 1.96 -0.39 11.67
N VAL A 111 3.10 -0.06 12.28
CA VAL A 111 3.21 0.05 13.73
C VAL A 111 3.86 1.38 14.08
N VAL A 112 3.18 2.19 14.88
CA VAL A 112 3.71 3.45 15.41
C VAL A 112 4.00 3.28 16.90
N GLY A 113 5.09 3.87 17.39
CA GLY A 113 5.49 3.82 18.79
C GLY A 113 5.48 5.21 19.43
N ASP A 114 5.35 5.25 20.75
CA ASP A 114 5.45 6.48 21.55
C ASP A 114 6.88 6.83 21.97
N GLY A 115 7.88 6.03 21.55
CA GLY A 115 9.27 6.12 22.00
C GLY A 115 9.51 5.50 23.38
N GLY A 116 8.46 5.00 24.04
CA GLY A 116 8.50 4.31 25.33
C GLY A 116 8.06 2.86 25.18
N VAL A 117 7.02 2.48 25.92
CA VAL A 117 6.57 1.07 26.00
C VAL A 117 5.25 0.82 25.27
N HIS A 118 4.66 1.83 24.62
CA HIS A 118 3.41 1.68 23.88
C HIS A 118 3.66 1.70 22.37
N ALA A 119 3.00 0.78 21.68
CA ALA A 119 2.92 0.75 20.23
C ALA A 119 1.46 0.56 19.78
N PHE A 120 1.17 0.97 18.55
CA PHE A 120 -0.16 0.94 17.95
C PHE A 120 -0.08 0.24 16.60
N VAL A 121 -0.90 -0.80 16.39
CA VAL A 121 -1.11 -1.41 15.08
C VAL A 121 -2.08 -0.54 14.31
N LEU A 122 -1.65 -0.03 13.16
CA LEU A 122 -2.44 0.83 12.28
C LEU A 122 -2.52 0.21 10.88
N ASP A 123 -3.58 0.54 10.16
CA ASP A 123 -3.75 0.27 8.74
C ASP A 123 -3.46 -1.18 8.32
N THR A 124 -4.01 -2.14 9.07
CA THR A 124 -3.88 -3.56 8.72
C THR A 124 -4.64 -3.84 7.43
N THR A 125 -3.92 -4.07 6.35
CA THR A 125 -4.49 -4.20 5.00
C THR A 125 -4.06 -5.50 4.36
N VAL A 126 -5.04 -6.24 3.82
CA VAL A 126 -4.79 -7.46 3.04
C VAL A 126 -5.60 -7.36 1.75
N HIS A 127 -4.93 -7.59 0.63
CA HIS A 127 -5.57 -7.61 -0.68
C HIS A 127 -6.76 -8.59 -0.69
N PRO A 128 -7.93 -8.25 -1.26
CA PRO A 128 -9.13 -9.09 -1.25
C PRO A 128 -8.89 -10.57 -1.60
N ASP A 129 -8.15 -10.86 -2.68
CA ASP A 129 -7.81 -12.23 -3.12
C ASP A 129 -6.94 -13.03 -2.14
N GLU A 130 -6.30 -12.36 -1.19
CA GLU A 130 -5.46 -12.99 -0.16
C GLU A 130 -6.14 -13.04 1.22
N GLN A 131 -7.35 -12.52 1.34
CA GLN A 131 -8.13 -12.54 2.58
C GLN A 131 -8.62 -13.95 2.92
N ARG A 132 -9.02 -14.16 4.19
CA ARG A 132 -9.50 -15.45 4.74
C ARG A 132 -8.55 -16.63 4.57
N ARG A 133 -7.27 -16.37 4.30
CA ARG A 133 -6.19 -17.38 4.16
C ARG A 133 -5.14 -17.28 5.28
N GLY A 134 -5.45 -16.56 6.36
CA GLY A 134 -4.60 -16.39 7.53
C GLY A 134 -3.51 -15.32 7.43
N LEU A 135 -3.38 -14.62 6.28
CA LEU A 135 -2.34 -13.61 6.08
C LEU A 135 -2.42 -12.45 7.07
N GLY A 136 -3.62 -11.88 7.29
CA GLY A 136 -3.81 -10.79 8.24
C GLY A 136 -3.38 -11.15 9.66
N ARG A 137 -3.71 -12.37 10.12
CA ARG A 137 -3.27 -12.85 11.44
C ARG A 137 -1.74 -12.95 11.51
N ARG A 138 -1.11 -13.50 10.47
CA ARG A 138 0.36 -13.61 10.41
C ARG A 138 1.03 -12.23 10.46
N LEU A 139 0.52 -11.26 9.70
CA LEU A 139 1.01 -9.88 9.74
C LEU A 139 0.92 -9.29 11.15
N VAL A 140 -0.25 -9.36 11.78
CA VAL A 140 -0.46 -8.78 13.12
C VAL A 140 0.40 -9.49 14.18
N THR A 141 0.51 -10.83 14.13
CA THR A 141 1.35 -11.57 15.10
C THR A 141 2.83 -11.23 14.93
N THR A 142 3.32 -11.17 13.69
CA THR A 142 4.71 -10.75 13.43
C THR A 142 4.93 -9.31 13.85
N ALA A 143 3.96 -8.41 13.63
CA ALA A 143 4.06 -7.02 14.07
C ALA A 143 4.19 -6.92 15.60
N ALA A 144 3.41 -7.72 16.33
CA ALA A 144 3.50 -7.78 17.79
C ALA A 144 4.85 -8.31 18.30
N GLU A 145 5.39 -9.36 17.68
CA GLU A 145 6.72 -9.89 18.00
C GLU A 145 7.81 -8.84 17.76
N GLN A 146 7.74 -8.15 16.62
CA GLN A 146 8.71 -7.15 16.20
C GLN A 146 8.61 -5.85 17.01
N ALA A 147 7.41 -5.45 17.45
CA ALA A 147 7.23 -4.34 18.37
C ALA A 147 7.82 -4.67 19.75
N ARG A 148 7.56 -5.88 20.26
CA ARG A 148 8.14 -6.37 21.52
C ARG A 148 9.66 -6.41 21.49
N ALA A 149 10.24 -6.91 20.39
CA ALA A 149 11.69 -6.94 20.20
C ALA A 149 12.32 -5.53 20.20
N ARG A 150 11.55 -4.50 19.82
CA ARG A 150 11.95 -3.08 19.85
C ARG A 150 11.63 -2.38 21.18
N GLY A 151 11.19 -3.11 22.21
CA GLY A 151 11.01 -2.57 23.58
C GLY A 151 9.55 -2.27 23.96
N ALA A 152 8.60 -2.39 23.04
CA ALA A 152 7.19 -2.19 23.38
C ALA A 152 6.71 -3.27 24.37
N ARG A 153 5.95 -2.85 25.39
CA ARG A 153 5.29 -3.73 26.35
C ARG A 153 3.79 -3.84 26.09
N TRP A 154 3.20 -2.79 25.51
CA TRP A 154 1.79 -2.71 25.18
C TRP A 154 1.61 -2.47 23.70
N LEU A 155 0.73 -3.26 23.08
CA LEU A 155 0.32 -3.08 21.70
C LEU A 155 -1.18 -2.80 21.69
N HIS A 156 -1.54 -1.66 21.11
CA HIS A 156 -2.91 -1.17 21.01
C HIS A 156 -3.40 -1.32 19.57
N VAL A 157 -4.71 -1.44 19.43
CA VAL A 157 -5.40 -1.42 18.14
C VAL A 157 -6.82 -0.94 18.36
N ASP A 158 -7.29 -0.10 17.47
CA ASP A 158 -8.69 0.27 17.29
C ASP A 158 -9.24 -0.40 16.02
N TYR A 159 -10.51 -0.78 16.06
CA TYR A 159 -11.12 -1.53 14.97
C TYR A 159 -12.65 -1.43 14.99
N GLU A 160 -13.26 -1.62 13.82
CA GLU A 160 -14.71 -1.73 13.70
C GLU A 160 -15.25 -3.01 14.38
N PRO A 161 -16.49 -3.01 14.91
CA PRO A 161 -17.05 -4.15 15.65
C PRO A 161 -16.95 -5.50 14.92
N ALA A 162 -17.08 -5.52 13.59
CA ALA A 162 -16.99 -6.74 12.78
C ALA A 162 -15.61 -7.42 12.84
N LEU A 163 -14.54 -6.68 13.18
CA LEU A 163 -13.18 -7.20 13.29
C LEU A 163 -12.83 -7.70 14.69
N GLY A 164 -13.75 -7.64 15.66
CA GLY A 164 -13.49 -8.07 17.04
C GLY A 164 -13.02 -9.53 17.14
N GLY A 165 -13.65 -10.44 16.41
CA GLY A 165 -13.22 -11.85 16.37
C GLY A 165 -11.83 -12.04 15.76
N PHE A 166 -11.48 -11.23 14.76
CA PHE A 166 -10.16 -11.26 14.13
C PHE A 166 -9.06 -10.83 15.11
N TYR A 167 -9.21 -9.66 15.75
CA TYR A 167 -8.20 -9.15 16.68
C TYR A 167 -8.12 -9.96 17.99
N ALA A 168 -9.25 -10.48 18.48
CA ALA A 168 -9.23 -11.47 19.56
C ALA A 168 -8.43 -12.72 19.18
N GLY A 169 -8.59 -13.21 17.95
CA GLY A 169 -7.79 -14.29 17.39
C GLY A 169 -6.29 -13.97 17.32
N CYS A 170 -5.90 -12.70 17.14
CA CYS A 170 -4.52 -12.24 17.18
C CYS A 170 -3.95 -12.08 18.60
N GLY A 171 -4.76 -12.24 19.65
CA GLY A 171 -4.35 -12.14 21.05
C GLY A 171 -4.68 -10.81 21.73
N PHE A 172 -5.37 -9.89 21.05
CA PHE A 172 -5.87 -8.67 21.69
C PHE A 172 -7.04 -8.98 22.63
N ARG A 173 -7.15 -8.18 23.69
CA ARG A 173 -8.27 -8.24 24.64
C ARG A 173 -8.89 -6.85 24.72
N PRO A 174 -10.23 -6.74 24.82
CA PRO A 174 -10.89 -5.45 25.01
C PRO A 174 -10.40 -4.75 26.28
N THR A 175 -10.25 -3.43 26.20
CA THR A 175 -9.96 -2.53 27.32
C THR A 175 -10.95 -1.37 27.30
N ALA A 176 -11.04 -0.61 28.39
CA ALA A 176 -11.71 0.68 28.37
C ALA A 176 -10.79 1.70 27.69
N ALA A 177 -11.20 2.19 26.52
CA ALA A 177 -10.48 3.21 25.75
C ALA A 177 -11.47 4.25 25.22
N GLY A 178 -10.98 5.45 24.93
CA GLY A 178 -11.76 6.55 24.36
C GLY A 178 -11.22 6.96 23.00
N LEU A 179 -12.13 7.41 22.14
CA LEU A 179 -11.82 8.02 20.84
C LEU A 179 -12.57 9.35 20.76
N MET A 180 -11.90 10.39 20.28
CA MET A 180 -12.46 11.73 20.09
C MET A 180 -12.10 12.20 18.68
N ALA A 181 -13.10 12.57 17.88
CA ALA A 181 -12.88 13.27 16.63
C ALA A 181 -12.38 14.69 16.92
N LEU A 182 -11.40 15.17 16.14
CA LEU A 182 -10.78 16.49 16.33
C LEU A 182 -11.18 17.49 15.23
N ASP A 183 -12.05 17.06 14.32
CA ASP A 183 -12.55 17.76 13.15
C ASP A 183 -14.08 17.58 12.98
#